data_AF-R1CTP5-F1
#
_entry.id   AF-R1CTP5-F1
#
_cell.length_a   1.000
_cell.length_b   1.000
_cell.length_c   1.000
_cell.angle_alpha   90.00
_cell.angle_beta   90.00
_cell.angle_gamma   90.00
#
_symmetry.space_group_name_H-M   'P 1'
#
loop_
_entity.id
_entity.type
_entity.pdbx_description
1 polymer ?
#
loop_
_entity_poly.entity_id
_entity_poly.type
_entity_poly.pdbx_seq_one_letter_code
_entity_poly.pdbx_strand_id
1 'polypeptide(L)'
;MRAAIAAGFQRLLSTETCLDVICMPCNSAHAYVSAKGPNRPPGVDWVGIVEATLASLPAGERDVVLWATPGTVRSGIYQAGLNQAFNSAVTEQQQPSVSALITSVKEGNIAAASASVCSLVAQLTQSPTSCEATPTVIVACTDINPALLAAGATKAGPCLLKLETVLLVDSAACLAAAVVSRVQM
;
A
#
# COMPACT_ATOMS: atom_id res chain seq x y z
N MET A 1 4.21 8.76 -17.28
CA MET A 1 3.25 8.57 -16.17
C MET A 1 2.37 9.79 -15.92
N ARG A 2 2.91 10.96 -15.52
CA ARG A 2 2.12 12.19 -15.25
C ARG A 2 1.05 12.52 -16.29
N ALA A 3 1.44 12.59 -17.56
CA ALA A 3 0.51 12.88 -18.65
C ALA A 3 -0.62 11.84 -18.78
N ALA A 4 -0.32 10.56 -18.59
CA ALA A 4 -1.31 9.50 -18.63
C ALA A 4 -2.30 9.58 -17.46
N ILE A 5 -1.82 9.90 -16.26
CA ILE A 5 -2.69 10.12 -15.09
C ILE A 5 -3.59 11.33 -15.31
N ALA A 6 -3.03 12.45 -15.77
CA ALA A 6 -3.80 13.66 -16.09
C ALA A 6 -4.87 13.38 -17.16
N ALA A 7 -4.53 12.66 -18.23
CA ALA A 7 -5.48 12.24 -19.25
C ALA A 7 -6.56 11.31 -18.68
N GLY A 8 -6.21 10.43 -17.73
CA GLY A 8 -7.17 9.60 -17.00
C GLY A 8 -8.17 10.43 -16.20
N PHE A 9 -7.71 11.42 -15.45
CA PHE A 9 -8.59 12.35 -14.74
C PHE A 9 -9.51 13.10 -15.70
N GLN A 10 -8.98 13.64 -16.79
CA GLN A 10 -9.81 14.35 -17.78
C GLN A 10 -10.90 13.44 -18.37
N ARG A 11 -10.59 12.17 -18.65
CA ARG A 11 -11.61 11.21 -19.11
C ARG A 11 -12.68 10.92 -18.05
N LEU A 12 -12.29 10.79 -16.78
CA LEU A 12 -13.24 10.59 -15.68
C LEU A 12 -14.14 11.80 -15.45
N LEU A 13 -13.65 13.02 -15.68
CA LEU A 13 -14.48 14.23 -15.57
C LEU A 13 -15.37 14.46 -16.78
N SER A 14 -14.99 13.96 -17.96
CA SER A 14 -15.77 14.13 -19.18
C SER A 14 -16.97 13.20 -19.28
N THR A 15 -17.16 12.29 -18.31
CA THR A 15 -18.36 11.44 -18.24
C THR A 15 -19.54 12.26 -17.75
N GLU A 16 -20.76 11.99 -18.25
CA GLU A 16 -21.98 12.69 -17.82
C GLU A 16 -22.49 12.32 -16.41
N THR A 17 -21.62 11.73 -15.57
CA THR A 17 -21.91 11.43 -14.17
C THR A 17 -21.29 12.49 -13.27
N CYS A 18 -22.03 12.97 -12.28
CA CYS A 18 -21.46 13.77 -11.21
C CYS A 18 -20.46 12.91 -10.44
N LEU A 19 -19.20 13.34 -10.39
CA LEU A 19 -18.10 12.62 -9.76
C LEU A 19 -17.68 13.38 -8.51
N ASP A 20 -18.06 12.87 -7.34
CA ASP A 20 -17.76 13.54 -6.06
C ASP A 20 -16.37 13.17 -5.53
N VAL A 21 -15.91 11.94 -5.77
CA VAL A 21 -14.67 11.39 -5.22
C VAL A 21 -13.86 10.67 -6.28
N ILE A 22 -12.56 10.96 -6.35
CA ILE A 22 -11.55 10.21 -7.10
C ILE A 22 -10.56 9.55 -6.14
N CYS A 23 -10.23 8.29 -6.42
CA CYS A 23 -9.11 7.59 -5.81
C CYS A 23 -8.28 6.89 -6.89
N MET A 24 -7.05 6.50 -6.56
CA MET A 24 -6.16 5.80 -7.48
C MET A 24 -5.55 4.57 -6.78
N PRO A 25 -5.91 3.33 -7.15
CA PRO A 25 -5.44 2.13 -6.49
C PRO A 25 -4.03 1.74 -6.96
N CYS A 26 -3.07 2.66 -6.89
CA CYS A 26 -1.69 2.42 -7.28
C CYS A 26 -0.72 3.29 -6.48
N ASN A 27 0.06 2.66 -5.61
CA ASN A 27 1.02 3.34 -4.75
C ASN A 27 2.12 4.05 -5.55
N SER A 28 2.73 3.40 -6.54
CA SER A 28 3.82 4.00 -7.32
C SER A 28 3.38 5.21 -8.15
N ALA A 29 2.11 5.26 -8.56
CA ALA A 29 1.55 6.40 -9.29
C ALA A 29 1.45 7.67 -8.42
N HIS A 30 1.37 7.55 -7.09
CA HIS A 30 1.34 8.68 -6.17
C HIS A 30 2.67 9.44 -6.07
N ALA A 31 3.78 8.89 -6.56
CA ALA A 31 5.01 9.64 -6.76
C ALA A 31 4.87 10.77 -7.80
N TYR A 32 3.83 10.73 -8.63
CA TYR A 32 3.62 11.65 -9.74
C TYR A 32 2.45 12.62 -9.52
N VAL A 33 1.62 12.39 -8.51
CA VAL A 33 0.43 13.19 -8.17
C VAL A 33 0.34 13.33 -6.66
N SER A 34 0.28 14.57 -6.16
CA SER A 34 0.17 14.83 -4.72
C SER A 34 -1.24 15.24 -4.32
N ALA A 35 -1.59 14.95 -3.07
CA ALA A 35 -2.85 15.32 -2.46
C ALA A 35 -3.05 16.84 -2.24
N LYS A 36 -2.17 17.71 -2.76
CA LYS A 36 -2.32 19.17 -2.85
C LYS A 36 -1.80 19.76 -4.17
N GLY A 37 -1.51 18.93 -5.17
CA GLY A 37 -0.85 19.35 -6.40
C GLY A 37 -1.79 20.00 -7.42
N PRO A 38 -1.25 20.84 -8.34
CA PRO A 38 -2.04 21.57 -9.36
C PRO A 38 -2.65 20.66 -10.43
N ASN A 39 -2.28 19.38 -10.46
CA ASN A 39 -2.73 18.42 -11.47
C ASN A 39 -4.08 17.76 -11.13
N ARG A 40 -4.79 18.23 -10.09
CA ARG A 40 -6.09 17.66 -9.71
C ARG A 40 -7.26 18.44 -10.32
N PRO A 41 -8.35 17.73 -10.64
CA PRO A 41 -9.59 18.37 -11.04
C PRO A 41 -10.10 19.31 -9.95
N PRO A 42 -10.52 20.54 -10.27
CA PRO A 42 -11.23 21.37 -9.32
C PRO A 42 -12.60 20.76 -9.02
N GLY A 43 -13.07 20.89 -7.77
CA GLY A 43 -14.43 20.51 -7.37
C GLY A 43 -14.66 19.00 -7.14
N VAL A 44 -13.61 18.18 -7.14
CA VAL A 44 -13.71 16.73 -6.85
C VAL A 44 -12.80 16.37 -5.68
N ASP A 45 -13.35 15.64 -4.71
CA ASP A 45 -12.58 15.17 -3.56
C ASP A 45 -11.59 14.07 -3.97
N TRP A 46 -10.44 14.04 -3.32
CA TRP A 46 -9.39 13.07 -3.59
C TRP A 46 -9.06 12.28 -2.34
N VAL A 47 -9.12 10.95 -2.46
CA VAL A 47 -8.66 10.03 -1.42
C VAL A 47 -7.36 9.38 -1.91
N GLY A 48 -6.26 9.73 -1.25
CA GLY A 48 -4.94 9.20 -1.56
C GLY A 48 -4.66 7.88 -0.82
N ILE A 49 -4.10 6.91 -1.53
CA ILE A 49 -3.82 5.57 -0.98
C ILE A 49 -2.75 5.63 0.12
N VAL A 50 -1.76 6.51 -0.03
CA VAL A 50 -0.66 6.67 0.92
C VAL A 50 -1.19 7.23 2.24
N GLU A 51 -1.95 8.32 2.18
CA GLU A 51 -2.55 8.96 3.34
C GLU A 51 -3.54 8.03 4.06
N ALA A 52 -4.40 7.33 3.31
CA ALA A 52 -5.34 6.36 3.88
C ALA A 52 -4.63 5.19 4.57
N THR A 53 -3.52 4.71 3.98
CA THR A 53 -2.71 3.64 4.57
C THR A 53 -2.04 4.09 5.87
N LEU A 54 -1.38 5.26 5.85
CA LEU A 54 -0.67 5.80 7.02
C LEU A 54 -1.63 6.10 8.18
N ALA A 55 -2.83 6.64 7.89
CA ALA A 55 -3.86 6.90 8.90
C ALA A 55 -4.42 5.62 9.53
N SER A 56 -4.24 4.46 8.87
CA SER A 56 -4.72 3.17 9.35
C SER A 56 -3.65 2.36 10.08
N LEU A 57 -2.43 2.90 10.23
CA LEU A 57 -1.38 2.22 10.96
C LEU A 57 -1.73 2.16 12.46
N PRO A 58 -1.56 1.00 13.11
CA PRO A 58 -1.73 0.90 14.56
C PRO A 58 -0.75 1.85 15.26
N ALA A 59 -1.23 2.58 16.27
CA ALA A 59 -0.37 3.43 17.10
C ALA A 59 0.63 2.58 17.92
N GLY A 60 1.78 3.18 18.24
CA GLY A 60 2.81 2.62 19.12
C GLY A 60 4.17 2.46 18.46
N GLU A 61 5.21 2.26 19.28
CA GLU A 61 6.56 1.98 18.80
C GLU A 61 6.61 0.57 18.19
N ARG A 62 6.67 0.51 16.85
CA ARG A 62 6.82 -0.73 16.09
C ARG A 62 7.75 -0.49 14.91
N ASP A 63 8.50 -1.52 14.56
CA ASP A 63 9.18 -1.57 13.27
C ASP A 63 8.12 -1.69 12.16
N VAL A 64 8.18 -0.78 11.18
CA VAL A 64 7.32 -0.81 10.00
C VAL A 64 8.15 -1.18 8.78
N VAL A 65 7.74 -2.25 8.10
CA VAL A 65 8.35 -2.74 6.86
C VAL A 65 7.46 -2.42 5.68
N LEU A 66 8.05 -2.06 4.54
CA LEU A 66 7.32 -1.65 3.35
C LEU A 66 7.51 -2.67 2.21
N TRP A 67 6.45 -3.38 1.83
CA TRP A 67 6.44 -4.22 0.63
C TRP A 67 5.88 -3.43 -0.55
N ALA A 68 6.79 -2.92 -1.38
CA ALA A 68 6.48 -2.00 -2.45
C ALA A 68 7.33 -2.28 -3.70
N THR A 69 6.94 -1.68 -4.82
CA THR A 69 7.82 -1.61 -6.00
C THR A 69 9.05 -0.75 -5.70
N PRO A 70 10.19 -0.98 -6.39
CA PRO A 70 11.37 -0.14 -6.22
C PRO A 70 11.11 1.35 -6.49
N GLY A 71 10.18 1.66 -7.40
CA GLY A 71 9.78 3.05 -7.68
C GLY A 71 9.07 3.70 -6.49
N THR A 72 8.17 2.98 -5.83
CA THR A 72 7.51 3.45 -4.61
C THR A 72 8.54 3.70 -3.50
N VAL A 73 9.45 2.75 -3.25
CA VAL A 73 10.48 2.89 -2.20
C VAL A 73 11.39 4.09 -2.47
N ARG A 74 11.97 4.20 -3.66
CA ARG A 74 12.87 5.31 -4.03
C ARG A 74 12.18 6.68 -4.02
N SER A 75 10.88 6.72 -4.25
CA SER A 75 10.14 7.99 -4.30
C SER A 75 9.97 8.67 -2.95
N GLY A 76 10.18 7.96 -1.83
CA GLY A 76 10.05 8.57 -0.51
C GLY A 76 8.60 8.84 -0.06
N ILE A 77 7.59 8.43 -0.85
CA ILE A 77 6.20 8.86 -0.62
C ILE A 77 5.60 8.38 0.71
N TYR A 78 6.10 7.26 1.27
CA TYR A 78 5.69 6.79 2.59
C TYR A 78 6.57 7.34 3.71
N GLN A 79 7.84 7.63 3.43
CA GLN A 79 8.87 7.96 4.41
C GLN A 79 8.54 9.22 5.19
N ALA A 80 7.97 10.24 4.54
CA ALA A 80 7.57 11.47 5.23
C ALA A 80 6.55 11.22 6.36
N GLY A 81 5.58 10.31 6.14
CA GLY A 81 4.59 9.96 7.15
C GLY A 81 5.10 8.96 8.19
N LEU A 82 5.93 8.00 7.77
CA LEU A 82 6.51 7.01 8.68
C LEU A 82 7.49 7.65 9.66
N ASN A 83 8.36 8.54 9.20
CA ASN A 83 9.37 9.20 10.04
C ASN A 83 8.78 10.11 11.12
N GLN A 84 7.50 10.51 10.99
CA GLN A 84 6.82 11.32 11.99
C GLN A 84 6.24 10.50 13.16
N ALA A 85 6.02 9.20 12.98
CA ALA A 85 5.19 8.41 13.88
C ALA A 85 5.76 7.03 14.25
N PHE A 86 6.82 6.54 13.59
CA PHE A 86 7.32 5.17 13.77
C PHE A 86 8.86 5.07 13.72
N ASN A 87 9.39 4.04 14.38
CA ASN A 87 10.77 3.59 14.20
C ASN A 87 10.88 2.92 12.82
N SER A 88 11.15 3.73 11.79
CA SER A 88 11.03 3.27 10.41
C SER A 88 12.15 2.28 10.04
N ALA A 89 11.78 1.10 9.54
CA ALA A 89 12.70 0.17 8.90
C ALA A 89 12.22 -0.11 7.47
N VAL A 90 12.52 0.81 6.54
CA VAL A 90 12.46 0.49 5.11
C VAL A 90 13.61 -0.47 4.83
N THR A 91 13.37 -1.78 4.95
CA THR A 91 14.40 -2.79 4.75
C THR A 91 14.63 -3.00 3.26
N GLU A 92 15.53 -2.19 2.68
CA GLU A 92 16.02 -2.37 1.30
C GLU A 92 16.50 -3.81 1.04
N GLN A 93 16.95 -4.52 2.08
CA GLN A 93 17.40 -5.91 2.03
C GLN A 93 16.34 -6.87 1.45
N GLN A 94 15.05 -6.65 1.74
CA GLN A 94 13.96 -7.50 1.23
C GLN A 94 13.48 -7.10 -0.17
N GLN A 95 13.96 -5.98 -0.71
CA GLN A 95 13.48 -5.42 -1.98
C GLN A 95 13.63 -6.39 -3.17
N PRO A 96 14.71 -7.18 -3.32
CA PRO A 96 14.80 -8.17 -4.39
C PRO A 96 13.69 -9.21 -4.31
N SER A 97 13.43 -9.76 -3.12
CA SER A 97 12.39 -10.76 -2.88
C SER A 97 10.98 -10.20 -3.09
N VAL A 98 10.71 -8.97 -2.62
CA VAL A 98 9.44 -8.28 -2.87
C VAL A 98 9.24 -7.99 -4.36
N SER A 99 10.30 -7.62 -5.08
CA SER A 99 10.22 -7.38 -6.53
C SER A 99 9.93 -8.66 -7.30
N ALA A 100 10.58 -9.77 -6.92
CA ALA A 100 10.31 -11.09 -7.50
C ALA A 100 8.87 -11.55 -7.23
N LEU A 101 8.37 -11.37 -6.00
CA LEU A 101 6.97 -11.60 -5.62
C LEU A 101 6.01 -10.84 -6.55
N ILE A 102 6.20 -9.54 -6.73
CA ILE A 102 5.35 -8.71 -7.59
C ILE A 102 5.40 -9.20 -9.05
N THR A 103 6.59 -9.54 -9.55
CA THR A 103 6.74 -10.09 -10.91
C THR A 103 5.98 -11.40 -11.07
N SER A 104 6.10 -12.34 -10.12
CA SER A 104 5.36 -13.61 -10.17
C SER A 104 3.85 -13.41 -10.19
N VAL A 105 3.30 -12.44 -9.43
CA VAL A 105 1.86 -12.13 -9.52
C VAL A 105 1.49 -11.57 -10.90
N LYS A 106 2.28 -10.64 -11.45
CA LYS A 106 2.04 -10.07 -12.78
C LYS A 106 2.09 -11.09 -13.91
N GLU A 107 2.91 -12.12 -13.75
CA GLU A 107 3.00 -13.26 -14.67
C GLU A 107 1.89 -14.31 -14.45
N GLY A 108 1.03 -14.12 -13.44
CA GLY A 108 -0.05 -15.04 -13.10
C GLY A 108 0.40 -16.26 -12.28
N ASN A 109 1.66 -16.32 -11.83
CA ASN A 109 2.19 -17.40 -11.01
C ASN A 109 1.90 -17.18 -9.52
N ILE A 110 0.62 -17.30 -9.15
CA ILE A 110 0.15 -17.07 -7.79
C ILE A 110 0.73 -18.08 -6.79
N ALA A 111 1.00 -19.31 -7.21
CA ALA A 111 1.61 -20.33 -6.33
C ALA A 111 3.03 -19.93 -5.89
N ALA A 112 3.89 -19.53 -6.84
CA ALA A 112 5.23 -19.05 -6.52
C ALA A 112 5.21 -17.73 -5.71
N ALA A 113 4.28 -16.84 -6.04
CA ALA A 113 4.06 -15.61 -5.29
C ALA A 113 3.65 -15.90 -3.84
N SER A 114 2.70 -16.80 -3.61
CA SER A 114 2.27 -17.23 -2.27
C SER A 114 3.44 -17.81 -1.46
N ALA A 115 4.25 -18.69 -2.04
CA ALA A 115 5.45 -19.22 -1.38
C ALA A 115 6.46 -18.11 -1.01
N SER A 116 6.59 -17.10 -1.86
CA SER A 116 7.44 -15.93 -1.60
C SER A 116 6.91 -15.07 -0.44
N VAL A 117 5.59 -14.91 -0.33
CA VAL A 117 4.94 -14.26 0.83
C VAL A 117 5.29 -14.99 2.12
N CYS A 118 5.10 -16.32 2.17
CA CYS A 118 5.42 -17.11 3.36
C CYS A 118 6.90 -16.99 3.75
N SER A 119 7.79 -17.00 2.75
CA SER A 119 9.24 -16.84 2.98
C SER A 119 9.59 -15.46 3.56
N LEU A 120 8.97 -14.39 3.04
CA LEU A 120 9.16 -13.03 3.55
C LEU A 120 8.63 -12.89 4.98
N VAL A 121 7.46 -13.46 5.29
CA VAL A 121 6.91 -13.49 6.66
C VAL A 121 7.85 -14.23 7.61
N ALA A 122 8.35 -15.41 7.23
CA ALA A 122 9.28 -16.17 8.05
C ALA A 122 10.60 -15.42 8.33
N GLN A 123 11.10 -14.65 7.36
CA GLN A 123 12.28 -13.81 7.57
C GLN A 123 12.02 -12.68 8.59
N LEU A 124 10.83 -12.08 8.55
CA LEU A 124 10.46 -11.01 9.48
C LEU A 124 10.34 -11.51 10.91
N THR A 125 9.83 -12.72 11.12
CA THR A 125 9.67 -13.30 12.47
C THR A 125 10.98 -13.82 13.07
N GLN A 126 12.00 -14.05 12.24
CA GLN A 126 13.33 -14.51 12.66
C GLN A 126 14.36 -13.38 12.81
N SER A 127 14.06 -12.18 12.31
CA SER A 127 14.99 -11.05 12.34
C SER A 127 14.92 -10.33 13.70
N PRO A 128 16.06 -9.88 14.25
CA PRO A 128 16.05 -9.04 15.44
C PRO A 128 15.29 -7.74 15.16
N THR A 129 14.34 -7.40 16.01
CA THR A 129 13.55 -6.17 15.93
C THR A 129 14.00 -5.16 16.98
N SER A 130 13.80 -3.87 16.71
CA SER A 130 14.09 -2.81 17.69
C SER A 130 13.09 -2.81 18.85
N CYS A 131 11.93 -3.41 18.65
CA CYS A 131 10.85 -3.59 19.61
C CYS A 131 10.60 -5.06 19.94
N GLU A 132 10.00 -5.37 21.10
CA GLU A 132 9.58 -6.75 21.44
C GLU A 132 8.45 -7.27 20.54
N ALA A 133 7.76 -6.38 19.82
CA ALA A 133 6.66 -6.72 18.93
C ALA A 133 7.14 -7.10 17.52
N THR A 134 6.44 -8.05 16.89
CA THR A 134 6.64 -8.38 15.47
C THR A 134 6.43 -7.15 14.57
N PRO A 135 7.22 -6.97 13.49
CA PRO A 135 7.07 -5.83 12.61
C PRO A 135 5.69 -5.78 11.97
N THR A 136 5.20 -4.56 11.73
CA THR A 136 4.01 -4.33 10.91
C THR A 136 4.42 -4.15 9.46
N VAL A 137 3.80 -4.87 8.54
CA VAL A 137 4.11 -4.78 7.11
C VAL A 137 3.06 -3.95 6.40
N ILE A 138 3.48 -2.88 5.75
CA ILE A 138 2.65 -2.16 4.78
C ILE A 138 2.77 -2.83 3.43
N VAL A 139 1.64 -3.33 2.91
CA VAL A 139 1.53 -3.87 1.56
C VAL A 139 1.23 -2.72 0.60
N ALA A 140 2.29 -2.02 0.17
CA ALA A 140 2.25 -0.84 -0.71
C ALA A 140 2.41 -1.20 -2.19
N CYS A 141 1.90 -2.35 -2.61
CA CYS A 141 1.66 -2.71 -4.01
C CYS A 141 0.39 -3.56 -4.07
N THR A 142 -0.64 -3.07 -4.75
CA THR A 142 -1.94 -3.71 -4.84
C THR A 142 -1.89 -5.07 -5.57
N ASP A 143 -0.85 -5.29 -6.39
CA ASP A 143 -0.60 -6.56 -7.05
C ASP A 143 -0.21 -7.68 -6.06
N ILE A 144 0.19 -7.36 -4.82
CA ILE A 144 0.59 -8.39 -3.83
C ILE A 144 -0.64 -9.10 -3.21
N ASN A 145 -1.81 -8.46 -3.21
CA ASN A 145 -2.99 -8.93 -2.48
C ASN A 145 -3.43 -10.36 -2.85
N PRO A 146 -3.47 -10.78 -4.14
CA PRO A 146 -3.82 -12.16 -4.49
C PRO A 146 -2.87 -13.19 -3.89
N ALA A 147 -1.57 -12.87 -3.79
CA ALA A 147 -0.58 -13.76 -3.19
C ALA A 147 -0.75 -13.89 -1.67
N LEU A 148 -1.13 -12.80 -0.99
CA LEU A 148 -1.45 -12.83 0.45
C LEU A 148 -2.63 -13.75 0.74
N LEU A 149 -3.71 -13.65 -0.05
CA LEU A 149 -4.88 -14.50 0.09
C LEU A 149 -4.53 -15.97 -0.16
N ALA A 150 -3.75 -16.25 -1.21
CA ALA A 150 -3.26 -17.60 -1.51
C ALA A 150 -2.29 -18.14 -0.44
N ALA A 151 -1.62 -17.28 0.32
CA ALA A 151 -0.78 -17.65 1.45
C ALA A 151 -1.58 -17.86 2.75
N GLY A 152 -2.90 -17.65 2.72
CA GLY A 152 -3.78 -17.84 3.88
C GLY A 152 -3.88 -16.62 4.80
N ALA A 153 -3.54 -15.42 4.32
CA ALA A 153 -3.77 -14.20 5.07
C ALA A 153 -5.27 -14.02 5.35
N THR A 154 -5.62 -13.72 6.60
CA THR A 154 -7.02 -13.58 7.06
C THR A 154 -7.33 -12.16 7.47
N LYS A 155 -8.60 -11.75 7.36
CA LYS A 155 -9.02 -10.40 7.72
C LYS A 155 -8.95 -10.19 9.24
N ALA A 156 -8.28 -9.12 9.65
CA ALA A 156 -8.13 -8.70 11.05
C ALA A 156 -8.72 -7.31 11.34
N GLY A 157 -9.19 -6.60 10.30
CA GLY A 157 -9.82 -5.29 10.41
C GLY A 157 -10.27 -4.77 9.05
N PRO A 158 -10.71 -3.49 8.95
CA PRO A 158 -11.15 -2.90 7.67
C PRO A 158 -10.08 -2.97 6.57
N CYS A 159 -8.82 -2.70 6.93
CA CYS A 159 -7.68 -2.85 6.01
C CYS A 159 -6.49 -3.59 6.61
N LEU A 160 -6.74 -4.35 7.68
CA LEU A 160 -5.73 -5.16 8.34
C LEU A 160 -5.93 -6.62 7.95
N LEU A 161 -4.84 -7.28 7.58
CA LEU A 161 -4.75 -8.72 7.43
C LEU A 161 -3.76 -9.29 8.44
N LYS A 162 -3.93 -10.56 8.77
CA LYS A 162 -3.01 -11.32 9.61
C LYS A 162 -2.54 -12.55 8.88
N LEU A 163 -1.23 -12.77 8.87
CA LEU A 163 -0.61 -13.99 8.40
C LEU A 163 0.37 -14.45 9.49
N GLU A 164 0.08 -15.60 10.09
CA GLU A 164 0.78 -16.08 11.29
C GLU A 164 0.75 -15.04 12.43
N THR A 165 1.92 -14.59 12.90
CA THR A 165 2.06 -13.55 13.94
C THR A 165 2.27 -12.15 13.35
N VAL A 166 2.37 -12.02 12.02
CA VAL A 166 2.65 -10.75 11.34
C VAL A 166 1.34 -10.03 11.02
N LEU A 167 1.30 -8.74 11.35
CA LEU A 167 0.24 -7.83 10.95
C LEU A 167 0.58 -7.20 9.60
N LEU A 168 -0.36 -7.28 8.67
CA LEU A 168 -0.25 -6.72 7.33
C LEU A 168 -1.27 -5.58 7.17
N VAL A 169 -0.85 -4.46 6.62
CA VAL A 169 -1.72 -3.32 6.30
C VAL A 169 -1.90 -3.29 4.78
N ASP A 170 -3.10 -3.61 4.32
CA ASP A 170 -3.45 -3.65 2.90
C ASP A 170 -3.82 -2.25 2.41
N SER A 171 -2.91 -1.63 1.64
CA SER A 171 -3.13 -0.28 1.11
C SER A 171 -4.36 -0.15 0.22
N ALA A 172 -4.73 -1.19 -0.54
CA ALA A 172 -5.93 -1.17 -1.36
C ALA A 172 -7.19 -1.18 -0.49
N ALA A 173 -7.21 -2.01 0.55
CA ALA A 173 -8.32 -2.05 1.50
C ALA A 173 -8.42 -0.75 2.32
N CYS A 174 -7.30 -0.11 2.68
CA CYS A 174 -7.34 1.17 3.40
C CYS A 174 -7.90 2.28 2.50
N LEU A 175 -7.52 2.30 1.22
CA LEU A 175 -8.10 3.21 0.23
C LEU A 175 -9.61 2.98 0.08
N ALA A 176 -10.04 1.73 -0.08
CA ALA A 176 -11.45 1.39 -0.21
C ALA A 176 -12.26 1.82 1.02
N ALA A 177 -11.77 1.54 2.23
CA ALA A 177 -12.41 1.95 3.47
C ALA A 177 -12.53 3.49 3.55
N ALA A 178 -11.46 4.21 3.22
CA ALA A 178 -11.46 5.68 3.24
C ALA A 178 -12.43 6.29 2.21
N VAL A 179 -12.55 5.69 1.02
CA VAL A 179 -13.54 6.12 0.01
C VAL A 179 -14.96 5.89 0.50
N VAL A 180 -15.26 4.70 1.06
CA VAL A 180 -16.59 4.39 1.62
C VAL A 180 -16.97 5.39 2.71
N SER A 181 -16.05 5.70 3.62
CA SER A 181 -16.30 6.71 4.67
C SER A 181 -16.51 8.12 4.10
N ARG A 182 -15.97 8.44 2.92
CA ARG A 182 -16.13 9.76 2.29
C ARG A 182 -17.49 9.95 1.61
N VAL A 183 -18.04 8.88 1.03
CA VAL A 183 -19.31 8.91 0.30
C VAL A 183 -20.54 8.67 1.19
N GLN A 184 -20.34 8.25 2.43
CA GLN A 184 -21.40 8.06 3.44
C GLN A 184 -21.63 9.28 4.35
N MET A 185 -20.86 10.36 4.15
CA MET A 185 -21.05 11.65 4.83
C MET A 185 -21.92 12.58 4.00
#